data_AF-A0A662Q601-F1
#
_entry.id   AF-A0A662Q601-F1
#
_cell.length_a   1.000
_cell.length_b   1.000
_cell.length_c   1.000
_cell.angle_alpha   90.00
_cell.angle_beta   90.00
_cell.angle_gamma   90.00
#
_symmetry.space_group_name_H-M   'P 1'
#
loop_
_entity.id
_entity.type
_entity.pdbx_description
1 polymer ?
#
loop_
_entity_poly.entity_id
_entity_poly.type
_entity_poly.pdbx_seq_one_letter_code
_entity_poly.pdbx_strand_id
1 'polypeptide(L)' 'MPEALIEGMDELVRRGSYPSRSAVMRTAVRDLLKKELWK' A
#
# COMPACT_ATOMS: atom_id res chain seq x y z
N MET A 1 11.39 -7.79 -0.29
CA MET A 1 10.97 -6.42 -0.72
C MET A 1 11.98 -5.45 -0.15
N PRO A 2 12.22 -4.29 -0.78
CA PRO A 2 13.10 -3.27 -0.21
C PRO A 2 12.68 -2.93 1.21
N GLU A 3 13.64 -2.86 2.14
CA GLU A 3 13.41 -2.69 3.57
C GLU A 3 12.66 -1.39 3.86
N ALA A 4 13.08 -0.29 3.20
CA ALA A 4 12.41 1.00 3.31
C ALA A 4 10.92 0.97 2.92
N LEU A 5 10.53 0.11 1.97
CA LEU A 5 9.13 -0.05 1.59
C LEU A 5 8.34 -0.76 2.71
N ILE A 6 8.92 -1.78 3.33
CA ILE A 6 8.31 -2.51 4.45
C ILE A 6 8.11 -1.54 5.63
N GLU A 7 9.14 -0.77 5.97
CA GLU A 7 9.09 0.21 7.05
C GLU A 7 8.03 1.30 6.79
N GLY A 8 7.94 1.80 5.56
CA GLY A 8 6.89 2.75 5.18
C GLY A 8 5.49 2.16 5.32
N MET A 9 5.28 0.91 4.91
CA MET A 9 4.00 0.22 5.09
C MET A 9 3.68 -0.02 6.57
N ASP A 10 4.68 -0.33 7.39
CA ASP A 10 4.51 -0.49 8.84
C ASP A 10 4.09 0.79 9.52
N GLU A 11 4.71 1.90 9.14
CA GLU A 11 4.37 3.21 9.68
C GLU A 11 2.92 3.60 9.37
N LEU A 12 2.44 3.29 8.17
CA LEU A 12 1.04 3.52 7.78
C LEU A 12 0.05 2.67 8.60
N VAL A 13 0.43 1.44 8.94
CA VAL A 13 -0.40 0.58 9.81
C VAL A 13 -0.34 1.06 11.25
N ARG A 14 0.85 1.42 11.75
CA ARG A 14 1.06 1.92 13.11
C ARG A 14 0.30 3.21 13.39
N ARG A 15 0.17 4.08 12.39
CA ARG A 15 -0.65 5.31 12.44
C ARG A 15 -2.15 5.07 12.34
N GLY A 16 -2.59 3.83 12.10
CA GLY A 16 -4.00 3.47 11.91
C GLY A 16 -4.58 3.88 10.55
N SER A 17 -3.76 4.32 9.59
CA SER A 17 -4.22 4.69 8.25
C SER A 17 -4.68 3.48 7.44
N TYR A 18 -4.11 2.30 7.73
CA TYR A 18 -4.54 1.03 7.17
C TYR A 18 -4.59 -0.05 8.25
N PRO A 19 -5.54 -1.00 8.17
CA PRO A 19 -5.69 -2.04 9.19
C PRO A 19 -4.61 -3.14 9.13
N SER A 20 -3.84 -3.22 8.04
CA SER A 20 -2.75 -4.19 7.87
C SER A 20 -1.86 -3.83 6.68
N ARG A 21 -0.65 -4.41 6.64
CA ARG A 21 0.25 -4.35 5.46
C ARG A 21 -0.46 -4.82 4.19
N SER A 22 -1.27 -5.87 4.27
CA SER A 22 -2.03 -6.39 3.13
C SER A 22 -3.07 -5.40 2.61
N ALA A 23 -3.66 -4.58 3.48
CA ALA A 23 -4.58 -3.52 3.06
C ALA A 23 -3.86 -2.40 2.30
N VAL A 24 -2.63 -2.03 2.71
CA VAL A 24 -1.78 -1.09 1.98
C VAL A 24 -1.50 -1.61 0.57
N MET A 25 -1.02 -2.85 0.45
CA MET A 25 -0.69 -3.46 -0.84
C MET A 25 -1.89 -3.57 -1.77
N ARG A 26 -3.02 -4.09 -1.29
CA ARG A 26 -4.23 -4.22 -2.12
C ARG A 26 -4.73 -2.86 -2.62
N THR A 27 -4.60 -1.80 -1.83
CA THR A 27 -4.99 -0.46 -2.23
C THR A 27 -4.05 0.09 -3.29
N ALA A 28 -2.74 0.03 -3.04
CA ALA A 28 -1.72 0.49 -3.98
C ALA A 28 -1.82 -0.21 -5.34
N VAL A 29 -1.99 -1.53 -5.36
CA VAL A 29 -2.17 -2.31 -6.60
C VAL A 29 -3.47 -1.93 -7.30
N ARG A 30 -4.58 -1.78 -6.57
CA ARG A 30 -5.86 -1.36 -7.16
C ARG A 30 -5.76 0.02 -7.81
N ASP A 31 -5.11 0.96 -7.16
CA ASP A 31 -4.98 2.33 -7.66
C ASP A 31 -4.04 2.40 -8.86
N LEU A 32 -2.97 1.61 -8.86
CA LEU A 32 -2.11 1.42 -10.03
C LEU A 32 -2.89 0.85 -11.21
N LEU A 33 -3.62 -0.26 -10.99
CA LEU A 33 -4.44 -0.87 -12.04
C LEU A 33 -5.50 0.10 -12.57
N LYS A 34 -6.14 0.87 -11.68
CA LYS A 34 -7.11 1.88 -12.09
C LYS A 34 -6.50 2.91 -13.04
N LYS A 35 -5.31 3.41 -12.71
CA LYS A 35 -4.59 4.40 -13.49
C LYS A 35 -4.14 3.87 -14.85
N GLU A 36 -3.70 2.60 -14.92
CA GLU A 36 -3.18 2.03 -16.17
C GLU A 36 -4.26 1.45 -17.08
N LEU A 37 -5.39 0.96 -16.54
CA LEU A 37 -6.45 0.32 -17.32
C LEU A 37 -7.57 1.26 -17.76
N TRP A 38 -7.80 2.38 -17.06
CA TRP A 38 -8.79 3.41 -17.45
C TRP A 38 -8.14 4.67 -18.04
N LYS A 39 -7.10 4.48 -18.87
CA LYS A 39 -6.61 5.50 -19.80
C LYS A 39 -7.47 5.55 -21.06
#